data_AF-A0A928DJQ7-F1
#
_entry.id   AF-A0A928DJQ7-F1
#
_cell.length_a   1.000
_cell.length_b   1.000
_cell.length_c   1.000
_cell.angle_alpha   90.00
_cell.angle_beta   90.00
_cell.angle_gamma   90.00
#
_symmetry.space_group_name_H-M   'P 1'
#
loop_
_entity.id
_entity.type
_entity.pdbx_description
1 polymer ?
#
loop_
_entity_poly.entity_id
_entity_poly.type
_entity_poly.pdbx_seq_one_letter_code
_entity_poly.pdbx_strand_id
1 'polypeptide(L)'
;MKKIYIMLGSCIALLTACNSSQECKCFKNTAGYEAKINTSKTTNKPTTPRKIAVQMWSLHDVTLEEAIEKLKPVGINAIECYPGQKISKKYPDVKLIPGMTNEQIDFVKKLVADAGMKIVSFGVASAKNEKEIEQLCAFAKQLGADKVITEARVITFPAWQKYCEKYDMYMCLHHHALDAPNQYYDAYVVNKYTAPYSRILGNPDVGHLVRSNINAVCTIRMLKGNIGSIHIKDEDAYGNHYSKACVLGQGYVDIPNVLNELDKQGYNGYFVIEYEDDWGKNIPHIKACVDYLKNN
;
A
#
# COMPACT_ATOMS: atom_id res chain seq x y z
N MET A 1 25.42 -71.06 11.74
CA MET A 1 24.77 -69.85 12.28
C MET A 1 25.55 -68.62 11.83
N LYS A 2 24.98 -67.79 10.95
CA LYS A 2 25.30 -66.36 10.76
C LYS A 2 24.18 -65.78 9.90
N LYS A 3 23.27 -65.03 10.52
CA LYS A 3 22.15 -64.35 9.86
C LYS A 3 22.65 -63.05 9.23
N ILE A 4 22.38 -62.86 7.95
CA ILE A 4 22.56 -61.61 7.22
C ILE A 4 21.36 -60.71 7.54
N TYR A 5 21.60 -59.54 8.15
CA TYR A 5 20.59 -58.51 8.35
C TYR A 5 20.69 -57.48 7.22
N ILE A 6 19.62 -57.35 6.46
CA ILE A 6 19.40 -56.31 5.45
C ILE A 6 19.01 -55.04 6.21
N MET A 7 19.83 -53.98 6.08
CA MET A 7 19.49 -52.65 6.56
C MET A 7 18.53 -51.99 5.55
N LEU A 8 17.26 -51.81 5.92
CA LEU A 8 16.37 -50.87 5.24
C LEU A 8 16.74 -49.45 5.68
N GLY A 9 17.24 -48.65 4.74
CA GLY A 9 17.41 -47.21 4.92
C GLY A 9 16.05 -46.51 4.87
N SER A 10 15.63 -45.94 5.99
CA SER A 10 14.51 -45.00 6.07
C SER A 10 14.98 -43.62 5.62
N CYS A 11 14.55 -43.18 4.43
CA CYS A 11 14.59 -41.77 4.03
C CYS A 11 13.61 -40.98 4.91
N ILE A 12 14.12 -40.46 6.05
CA ILE A 12 13.44 -39.42 6.81
C ILE A 12 13.68 -38.11 6.06
N ALA A 13 12.64 -37.63 5.37
CA ALA A 13 12.59 -36.29 4.83
C ALA A 13 12.81 -35.29 5.96
N LEU A 14 13.85 -34.46 5.83
CA LEU A 14 14.06 -33.27 6.65
C LEU A 14 12.92 -32.28 6.39
N LEU A 15 11.84 -32.41 7.16
CA LEU A 15 10.96 -31.29 7.46
C LEU A 15 11.73 -30.31 8.34
N THR A 16 12.44 -29.37 7.72
CA THR A 16 12.86 -28.16 8.41
C THR A 16 11.61 -27.37 8.75
N ALA A 17 11.03 -27.66 9.91
CA ALA A 17 10.04 -26.82 10.55
C ALA A 17 10.68 -25.45 10.76
N CYS A 18 10.08 -24.41 10.17
CA CYS A 18 10.45 -23.02 10.40
C CYS A 18 10.20 -22.72 11.89
N ASN A 19 11.29 -22.75 12.66
CA ASN A 19 11.27 -22.51 14.08
C ASN A 19 11.42 -21.01 14.31
N SER A 20 10.32 -20.26 14.30
CA SER A 20 10.31 -18.89 14.81
C SER A 20 9.05 -18.67 15.64
N SER A 21 9.23 -18.76 16.96
CA SER A 21 8.20 -18.50 17.97
C SER A 21 7.73 -17.04 18.00
N GLN A 22 8.24 -16.19 17.10
CA GLN A 22 7.95 -14.76 17.00
C GLN A 22 6.91 -14.47 15.92
N GLU A 23 6.91 -15.20 14.78
CA GLU A 23 5.88 -15.12 13.75
C GLU A 23 4.53 -15.66 14.25
N CYS A 24 4.55 -16.73 15.06
CA CYS A 24 3.33 -17.32 15.63
C CYS A 24 2.70 -16.46 16.76
N LYS A 25 3.47 -15.55 17.39
CA LYS A 25 2.98 -14.65 18.45
C LYS A 25 2.19 -13.45 17.93
N CYS A 26 2.39 -13.05 16.68
CA CYS A 26 1.64 -11.94 16.08
C CYS A 26 0.14 -12.24 15.87
N PHE A 27 -0.24 -13.50 15.67
CA PHE A 27 -1.65 -13.90 15.47
C PHE A 27 -2.41 -14.22 16.77
N LYS A 28 -1.72 -14.59 17.85
CA LYS A 28 -2.36 -15.19 19.04
C LYS A 28 -2.59 -14.23 20.21
N ASN A 29 -2.18 -12.98 20.11
CA ASN A 29 -2.28 -12.02 21.21
C ASN A 29 -3.06 -10.75 20.81
N THR A 30 -4.29 -10.92 20.35
CA THR A 30 -5.28 -9.83 20.23
C THR A 30 -5.91 -9.49 21.59
N ALA A 31 -5.92 -10.42 22.53
CA ALA A 31 -6.36 -10.20 23.91
C ALA A 31 -5.19 -9.69 24.77
N GLY A 32 -4.82 -8.42 24.62
CA GLY A 32 -3.83 -7.78 25.51
C GLY A 32 -2.86 -6.80 24.86
N TYR A 33 -2.91 -6.61 23.54
CA TYR A 33 -2.31 -5.40 22.95
C TYR A 33 -3.26 -4.23 23.23
N GLU A 34 -3.25 -3.73 24.47
CA GLU A 34 -3.62 -2.34 24.69
C GLU A 34 -2.64 -1.55 23.84
N ALA A 35 -3.09 -1.05 22.67
CA ALA A 35 -2.39 -0.02 21.91
C ALA A 35 -2.38 1.23 22.78
N LYS A 36 -1.60 1.22 23.86
CA LYS A 36 -1.27 2.42 24.61
C LYS A 36 -0.46 3.26 23.64
N ILE A 37 -0.86 4.53 23.52
CA ILE A 37 -0.08 5.62 22.97
C ILE A 37 1.36 5.39 23.41
N ASN A 38 2.20 4.87 22.52
CA ASN A 38 3.57 4.54 22.87
C ASN A 38 4.29 5.89 22.91
N THR A 39 4.48 6.43 24.10
CA THR A 39 5.11 7.73 24.35
C THR A 39 6.62 7.73 24.04
N SER A 40 7.15 6.61 23.56
CA SER A 40 8.45 6.51 22.91
C SER A 40 8.44 7.27 21.57
N LYS A 41 8.51 8.60 21.67
CA LYS A 41 8.46 9.59 20.57
C LYS A 41 9.68 9.61 19.64
N THR A 42 10.56 8.62 19.69
CA THR A 42 11.81 8.65 18.92
C THR A 42 11.87 7.48 17.96
N THR A 43 11.50 7.74 16.70
CA THR A 43 12.09 6.96 15.61
C THR A 43 13.56 7.40 15.46
N ASN A 44 14.43 6.48 15.07
CA ASN A 44 15.74 6.90 14.58
C ASN A 44 15.49 7.63 13.26
N LYS A 45 15.86 8.91 13.18
CA LYS A 45 15.73 9.68 11.95
C LYS A 45 16.38 8.89 10.80
N PRO A 46 15.66 8.64 9.68
CA PRO A 46 16.16 7.78 8.63
C PRO A 46 17.40 8.41 8.00
N THR A 47 18.34 7.57 7.59
CA THR A 47 19.60 8.00 6.94
C THR A 47 19.36 8.60 5.55
N THR A 48 18.22 8.28 4.93
CA THR A 48 17.74 8.84 3.67
C THR A 48 16.35 9.45 3.85
N PRO A 49 16.04 10.61 3.25
CA PRO A 49 14.70 11.18 3.29
C PRO A 49 13.64 10.19 2.77
N ARG A 50 12.53 10.06 3.50
CA ARG A 50 11.40 9.22 3.05
C ARG A 50 10.81 9.78 1.77
N LYS A 51 10.48 8.89 0.83
CA LYS A 51 9.71 9.24 -0.37
C LYS A 51 8.24 9.31 0.02
N ILE A 52 7.63 10.48 -0.08
CA ILE A 52 6.25 10.72 0.38
C ILE A 52 5.39 11.05 -0.83
N ALA A 53 4.23 10.41 -0.92
CA ALA A 53 3.19 10.72 -1.89
C ALA A 53 1.86 10.94 -1.17
N VAL A 54 0.87 11.49 -1.88
CA VAL A 54 -0.52 11.57 -1.40
C VAL A 54 -1.41 10.75 -2.32
N GLN A 55 -2.26 9.91 -1.73
CA GLN A 55 -3.35 9.22 -2.40
C GLN A 55 -4.41 10.27 -2.74
N MET A 56 -4.66 10.48 -4.03
CA MET A 56 -5.58 11.52 -4.54
C MET A 56 -7.05 11.30 -4.14
N TRP A 57 -7.43 10.12 -3.63
CA TRP A 57 -8.70 9.87 -2.96
C TRP A 57 -8.90 10.75 -1.72
N SER A 58 -7.80 11.17 -1.08
CA SER A 58 -7.83 12.19 -0.01
C SER A 58 -8.46 13.52 -0.48
N LEU A 59 -8.58 13.74 -1.80
CA LEU A 59 -9.19 14.90 -2.44
C LEU A 59 -10.18 14.46 -3.54
N HIS A 60 -10.93 13.39 -3.30
CA HIS A 60 -11.82 12.77 -4.32
C HIS A 60 -12.99 13.67 -4.74
N ASP A 61 -13.30 14.71 -3.96
CA ASP A 61 -14.41 15.63 -4.14
C ASP A 61 -14.10 16.75 -5.16
N VAL A 62 -12.85 16.85 -5.61
CA VAL A 62 -12.39 17.83 -6.59
C VAL A 62 -11.70 17.18 -7.79
N THR A 63 -11.50 17.96 -8.84
CA THR A 63 -10.74 17.50 -10.02
C THR A 63 -9.26 17.28 -9.67
N LEU A 64 -8.55 16.47 -10.48
CA LEU A 64 -7.10 16.27 -10.34
C LEU A 64 -6.33 17.59 -10.37
N GLU A 65 -6.70 18.50 -11.27
CA GLU A 65 -6.12 19.86 -11.35
C GLU A 65 -6.31 20.66 -10.06
N GLU A 66 -7.53 20.70 -9.52
CA GLU A 66 -7.81 21.39 -8.26
C GLU A 66 -7.10 20.73 -7.07
N ALA A 67 -7.01 19.40 -7.06
CA ALA A 67 -6.32 18.67 -6.01
C ALA A 67 -4.81 18.94 -6.02
N ILE A 68 -4.18 18.96 -7.20
CA ILE A 68 -2.77 19.31 -7.36
C ILE A 68 -2.52 20.76 -6.89
N GLU A 69 -3.38 21.70 -7.25
CA GLU A 69 -3.28 23.08 -6.78
C GLU A 69 -3.33 23.17 -5.25
N LYS A 70 -4.30 22.48 -4.63
CA LYS A 70 -4.44 22.42 -3.17
C LYS A 70 -3.25 21.78 -2.47
N LEU A 71 -2.53 20.87 -3.14
CA LEU A 71 -1.37 20.16 -2.60
C LEU A 71 -0.05 20.95 -2.74
N LYS A 72 0.03 22.00 -3.58
CA LYS A 72 1.23 22.85 -3.69
C LYS A 72 1.81 23.33 -2.35
N PRO A 73 1.03 23.91 -1.40
CA PRO A 73 1.56 24.36 -0.12
C PRO A 73 2.03 23.21 0.79
N VAL A 74 1.65 21.96 0.49
CA VAL A 74 2.07 20.79 1.28
C VAL A 74 3.55 20.46 1.04
N GLY A 75 4.09 20.81 -0.13
CA GLY A 75 5.49 20.57 -0.48
C GLY A 75 5.82 19.09 -0.69
N ILE A 76 4.94 18.39 -1.42
CA ILE A 76 5.15 17.03 -1.94
C ILE A 76 5.50 17.09 -3.43
N ASN A 77 6.15 16.04 -3.93
CA ASN A 77 6.55 15.91 -5.33
C ASN A 77 6.05 14.60 -5.98
N ALA A 78 5.11 13.92 -5.33
CA ALA A 78 4.59 12.65 -5.80
C ALA A 78 3.13 12.46 -5.37
N ILE A 79 2.35 11.80 -6.22
CA ILE A 79 0.94 11.47 -5.99
C ILE A 79 0.64 10.05 -6.46
N GLU A 80 -0.33 9.40 -5.80
CA GLU A 80 -0.98 8.18 -6.28
C GLU A 80 -2.37 8.54 -6.81
N CYS A 81 -2.60 8.33 -8.10
CA CYS A 81 -3.89 8.64 -8.72
C CYS A 81 -4.85 7.45 -8.59
N TYR A 82 -6.15 7.71 -8.44
CA TYR A 82 -7.18 6.67 -8.36
C TYR A 82 -8.10 6.66 -9.59
N PRO A 83 -8.74 5.53 -9.91
CA PRO A 83 -9.66 5.46 -11.04
C PRO A 83 -10.92 6.29 -10.82
N GLY A 84 -11.27 7.12 -11.80
CA GLY A 84 -12.56 7.83 -11.81
C GLY A 84 -12.51 9.29 -11.37
N GLN A 85 -11.37 9.81 -10.91
CA GLN A 85 -11.21 11.25 -10.64
C GLN A 85 -11.38 12.05 -11.93
N LYS A 86 -12.18 13.13 -11.89
CA LYS A 86 -12.29 14.06 -13.03
C LYS A 86 -10.97 14.82 -13.21
N ILE A 87 -10.51 14.99 -14.44
CA ILE A 87 -9.15 15.53 -14.66
C ILE A 87 -9.05 17.05 -14.51
N SER A 88 -10.04 17.80 -14.98
CA SER A 88 -10.05 19.28 -14.98
C SER A 88 -11.42 19.79 -15.43
N LYS A 89 -11.75 21.03 -15.07
CA LYS A 89 -12.91 21.75 -15.64
C LYS A 89 -12.83 21.92 -17.17
N LYS A 90 -11.63 21.91 -17.74
CA LYS A 90 -11.43 21.92 -19.21
C LYS A 90 -12.00 20.66 -19.88
N TYR A 91 -12.03 19.54 -19.16
CA TYR A 91 -12.53 18.24 -19.65
C TYR A 91 -13.58 17.69 -18.67
N PRO A 92 -14.78 18.29 -18.60
CA PRO A 92 -15.74 18.07 -17.50
C PRO A 92 -16.27 16.62 -17.39
N ASP A 93 -16.25 15.88 -18.48
CA ASP A 93 -16.72 14.49 -18.57
C ASP A 93 -15.59 13.46 -18.55
N VAL A 94 -14.33 13.91 -18.58
CA VAL A 94 -13.19 13.00 -18.63
C VAL A 94 -12.73 12.64 -17.23
N LYS A 95 -12.62 11.33 -17.00
CA LYS A 95 -12.12 10.74 -15.77
C LYS A 95 -10.81 10.02 -16.02
N LEU A 96 -9.98 9.89 -14.98
CA LEU A 96 -8.79 9.05 -14.98
C LEU A 96 -9.17 7.57 -15.05
N ILE A 97 -9.34 7.03 -16.26
CA ILE A 97 -9.65 5.62 -16.52
C ILE A 97 -8.99 5.18 -17.85
N PRO A 98 -8.77 3.87 -18.06
CA PRO A 98 -8.34 3.36 -19.36
C PRO A 98 -9.29 3.81 -20.48
N GLY A 99 -8.71 4.23 -21.62
CA GLY A 99 -9.46 4.72 -22.78
C GLY A 99 -9.44 6.24 -22.99
N MET A 100 -8.77 7.00 -22.12
CA MET A 100 -8.45 8.40 -22.38
C MET A 100 -7.67 8.57 -23.69
N THR A 101 -7.88 9.69 -24.38
CA THR A 101 -7.10 10.03 -25.59
C THR A 101 -5.68 10.44 -25.23
N ASN A 102 -4.76 10.38 -26.21
CA ASN A 102 -3.39 10.85 -26.01
C ASN A 102 -3.34 12.32 -25.57
N GLU A 103 -4.18 13.18 -26.14
CA GLU A 103 -4.28 14.59 -25.73
C GLU A 103 -4.65 14.74 -24.26
N GLN A 104 -5.62 13.95 -23.77
CA GLN A 104 -6.06 13.99 -22.38
C GLN A 104 -4.97 13.47 -21.43
N ILE A 105 -4.24 12.43 -21.84
CA ILE A 105 -3.12 11.87 -21.05
C ILE A 105 -1.95 12.86 -21.02
N ASP A 106 -1.61 13.49 -22.14
CA ASP A 106 -0.57 14.52 -22.19
C ASP A 106 -0.95 15.75 -21.36
N PHE A 107 -2.23 16.12 -21.33
CA PHE A 107 -2.73 17.15 -20.43
C PHE A 107 -2.49 16.79 -18.96
N VAL A 108 -2.85 15.56 -18.53
CA VAL A 108 -2.61 15.08 -17.16
C VAL A 108 -1.13 15.08 -16.83
N LYS A 109 -0.28 14.54 -17.71
CA LYS A 109 1.17 14.49 -17.51
C LYS A 109 1.77 15.88 -17.38
N LYS A 110 1.32 16.82 -18.22
CA LYS A 110 1.75 18.22 -18.16
C LYS A 110 1.33 18.87 -16.85
N LEU A 111 0.08 18.71 -16.45
CA LEU A 111 -0.44 19.23 -15.19
C LEU A 111 0.40 18.77 -13.98
N VAL A 112 0.71 17.47 -13.92
CA VAL A 112 1.52 16.88 -12.86
C VAL A 112 2.97 17.40 -12.90
N ALA A 113 3.57 17.48 -14.10
CA ALA A 113 4.93 17.95 -14.29
C ALA A 113 5.10 19.45 -13.98
N ASP A 114 4.16 20.30 -14.39
CA ASP A 114 4.16 21.75 -14.10
C ASP A 114 4.07 22.03 -12.59
N ALA A 115 3.46 21.12 -11.83
CA ALA A 115 3.42 21.18 -10.36
C ALA A 115 4.71 20.64 -9.70
N GLY A 116 5.69 20.20 -10.47
CA GLY A 116 6.91 19.56 -9.95
C GLY A 116 6.65 18.21 -9.30
N MET A 117 5.54 17.55 -9.66
CA MET A 117 5.14 16.26 -9.11
C MET A 117 5.35 15.13 -10.13
N LYS A 118 5.14 13.88 -9.68
CA LYS A 118 5.02 12.70 -10.54
C LYS A 118 3.95 11.74 -10.02
N ILE A 119 3.39 10.94 -10.91
CA ILE A 119 2.47 9.85 -10.54
C ILE A 119 3.33 8.63 -10.19
N VAL A 120 3.24 8.13 -8.95
CA VAL A 120 4.07 7.00 -8.48
C VAL A 120 3.34 5.66 -8.52
N SER A 121 2.02 5.70 -8.56
CA SER A 121 1.15 4.53 -8.58
C SER A 121 -0.23 4.95 -9.09
N PHE A 122 -0.99 3.97 -9.55
CA PHE A 122 -2.39 4.14 -9.92
C PHE A 122 -3.26 3.09 -9.21
N GLY A 123 -4.24 3.51 -8.41
CA GLY A 123 -5.17 2.61 -7.73
C GLY A 123 -5.92 3.27 -6.57
N VAL A 124 -6.71 2.52 -5.79
CA VAL A 124 -6.97 1.07 -5.91
C VAL A 124 -7.85 0.78 -7.13
N ALA A 125 -7.31 0.09 -8.13
CA ALA A 125 -7.96 -0.17 -9.40
C ALA A 125 -8.44 -1.62 -9.53
N SER A 126 -9.57 -1.80 -10.23
CA SER A 126 -10.18 -3.11 -10.47
C SER A 126 -10.09 -3.49 -11.95
N ALA A 127 -9.75 -4.74 -12.22
CA ALA A 127 -9.82 -5.36 -13.55
C ALA A 127 -10.33 -6.80 -13.41
N LYS A 128 -11.30 -7.20 -14.24
CA LYS A 128 -12.04 -8.46 -14.08
C LYS A 128 -11.45 -9.63 -14.86
N ASN A 129 -10.76 -9.33 -15.95
CA ASN A 129 -10.25 -10.33 -16.89
C ASN A 129 -8.89 -9.89 -17.45
N GLU A 130 -8.26 -10.80 -18.18
CA GLU A 130 -6.92 -10.59 -18.73
C GLU A 130 -6.81 -9.34 -19.61
N LYS A 131 -7.81 -9.08 -20.46
CA LYS A 131 -7.85 -7.90 -21.34
C LYS A 131 -7.88 -6.60 -20.54
N GLU A 132 -8.72 -6.54 -19.52
CA GLU A 132 -8.81 -5.36 -18.64
C GLU A 132 -7.51 -5.14 -17.85
N ILE A 133 -6.82 -6.21 -17.43
CA ILE A 133 -5.52 -6.13 -16.75
C ILE A 133 -4.46 -5.55 -17.69
N GLU A 134 -4.40 -6.03 -18.94
CA GLU A 134 -3.50 -5.47 -19.94
C GLU A 134 -3.75 -3.97 -20.16
N GLN A 135 -5.02 -3.59 -20.33
CA GLN A 135 -5.41 -2.19 -20.54
C GLN A 135 -5.04 -1.31 -19.33
N LEU A 136 -5.23 -1.82 -18.12
CA LEU A 136 -4.90 -1.11 -16.89
C LEU A 136 -3.39 -0.92 -16.71
N CYS A 137 -2.59 -1.97 -16.94
CA CYS A 137 -1.13 -1.86 -16.90
C CYS A 137 -0.59 -0.87 -17.97
N ALA A 138 -1.10 -0.96 -19.20
CA ALA A 138 -0.72 -0.05 -20.28
C ALA A 138 -1.08 1.40 -19.95
N PHE A 139 -2.29 1.64 -19.45
CA PHE A 139 -2.77 2.96 -19.06
C PHE A 139 -1.95 3.57 -17.92
N ALA A 140 -1.70 2.81 -16.84
CA ALA A 140 -0.89 3.26 -15.71
C ALA A 140 0.54 3.62 -16.16
N LYS A 141 1.15 2.80 -17.03
CA LYS A 141 2.45 3.12 -17.65
C LYS A 141 2.40 4.40 -18.48
N GLN A 142 1.33 4.60 -19.24
CA GLN A 142 1.15 5.78 -20.09
C GLN A 142 1.04 7.08 -19.25
N LEU A 143 0.41 7.01 -18.08
CA LEU A 143 0.37 8.11 -17.09
C LEU A 143 1.74 8.37 -16.44
N GLY A 144 2.68 7.43 -16.53
CA GLY A 144 4.01 7.52 -15.93
C GLY A 144 4.16 6.83 -14.57
N ALA A 145 3.13 6.11 -14.11
CA ALA A 145 3.24 5.26 -12.94
C ALA A 145 4.08 4.01 -13.26
N ASP A 146 4.70 3.42 -12.23
CA ASP A 146 5.40 2.14 -12.29
C ASP A 146 4.69 1.03 -11.48
N LYS A 147 3.58 1.37 -10.82
CA LYS A 147 2.78 0.49 -9.96
C LYS A 147 1.29 0.63 -10.22
N VAL A 148 0.58 -0.48 -10.12
CA VAL A 148 -0.88 -0.52 -9.98
C VAL A 148 -1.22 -1.07 -8.61
N ILE A 149 -2.03 -0.35 -7.84
CA ILE A 149 -2.58 -0.84 -6.58
C ILE A 149 -3.94 -1.49 -6.87
N THR A 150 -4.19 -2.70 -6.37
CA THR A 150 -5.42 -3.44 -6.67
C THR A 150 -5.81 -4.41 -5.56
N GLU A 151 -7.07 -4.83 -5.56
CA GLU A 151 -7.61 -5.94 -4.77
C GLU A 151 -8.02 -7.10 -5.70
N ALA A 152 -7.18 -7.36 -6.70
CA ALA A 152 -7.42 -8.36 -7.73
C ALA A 152 -7.64 -9.76 -7.15
N ARG A 153 -8.54 -10.54 -7.75
CA ARG A 153 -8.76 -11.93 -7.37
C ARG A 153 -7.51 -12.76 -7.68
N VAL A 154 -7.12 -13.65 -6.77
CA VAL A 154 -5.93 -14.53 -6.93
C VAL A 154 -5.89 -15.26 -8.27
N ILE A 155 -7.04 -15.69 -8.81
CA ILE A 155 -7.11 -16.39 -10.10
C ILE A 155 -6.57 -15.56 -11.28
N THR A 156 -6.50 -14.23 -11.15
CA THR A 156 -5.98 -13.34 -12.19
C THR A 156 -4.51 -12.98 -12.00
N PHE A 157 -3.85 -13.41 -10.91
CA PHE A 157 -2.44 -13.11 -10.66
C PHE A 157 -1.48 -13.56 -11.77
N PRO A 158 -1.69 -14.72 -12.44
CA PRO A 158 -0.87 -15.08 -13.60
C PRO A 158 -0.94 -14.04 -14.74
N ALA A 159 -2.12 -13.45 -14.97
CA ALA A 159 -2.27 -12.37 -15.94
C ALA A 159 -1.57 -11.09 -15.48
N TRP A 160 -1.71 -10.72 -14.20
CA TRP A 160 -0.98 -9.59 -13.63
C TRP A 160 0.53 -9.73 -13.79
N GLN A 161 1.10 -10.88 -13.44
CA GLN A 161 2.53 -11.14 -13.64
C GLN A 161 2.95 -10.90 -15.09
N LYS A 162 2.25 -11.53 -16.05
CA LYS A 162 2.53 -11.42 -17.49
C LYS A 162 2.54 -9.97 -17.97
N TYR A 163 1.52 -9.17 -17.63
CA TYR A 163 1.44 -7.78 -18.11
C TYR A 163 2.33 -6.83 -17.32
N CYS A 164 2.56 -7.07 -16.03
CA CYS A 164 3.54 -6.32 -15.27
C CYS A 164 4.95 -6.52 -15.83
N GLU A 165 5.33 -7.72 -16.25
CA GLU A 165 6.59 -7.94 -16.98
C GLU A 165 6.61 -7.22 -18.32
N LYS A 166 5.53 -7.33 -19.12
CA LYS A 166 5.43 -6.69 -20.44
C LYS A 166 5.61 -5.16 -20.39
N TYR A 167 5.01 -4.50 -19.40
CA TYR A 167 5.02 -3.04 -19.29
C TYR A 167 6.07 -2.49 -18.31
N ASP A 168 6.89 -3.36 -17.72
CA ASP A 168 7.81 -3.04 -16.62
C ASP A 168 7.10 -2.25 -15.53
N MET A 169 6.13 -2.92 -14.91
CA MET A 169 5.27 -2.44 -13.84
C MET A 169 5.31 -3.42 -12.68
N TYR A 170 4.77 -3.01 -11.54
CA TYR A 170 4.43 -3.90 -10.42
C TYR A 170 2.94 -3.83 -10.11
N MET A 171 2.36 -4.94 -9.70
CA MET A 171 1.06 -4.98 -9.05
C MET A 171 1.27 -5.01 -7.53
N CYS A 172 0.64 -4.12 -6.78
CA CYS A 172 0.69 -4.13 -5.32
C CYS A 172 -0.70 -4.44 -4.76
N LEU A 173 -0.80 -5.51 -3.97
CA LEU A 173 -2.06 -6.03 -3.42
C LEU A 173 -2.45 -5.24 -2.18
N HIS A 174 -3.51 -4.45 -2.28
CA HIS A 174 -3.99 -3.62 -1.19
C HIS A 174 -4.54 -4.47 -0.05
N HIS A 175 -4.06 -4.23 1.17
CA HIS A 175 -4.78 -4.67 2.36
C HIS A 175 -5.99 -3.77 2.55
N HIS A 176 -7.16 -4.38 2.72
CA HIS A 176 -8.36 -3.67 3.12
C HIS A 176 -8.81 -4.14 4.52
N ALA A 177 -9.79 -3.46 5.09
CA ALA A 177 -10.38 -3.82 6.38
C ALA A 177 -11.15 -5.16 6.32
N LEU A 178 -11.40 -5.77 7.49
CA LEU A 178 -12.04 -7.09 7.67
C LEU A 178 -13.42 -7.24 7.00
N ASP A 179 -14.12 -6.14 6.76
CA ASP A 179 -15.44 -6.09 6.13
C ASP A 179 -15.38 -6.09 4.59
N ALA A 180 -14.17 -6.05 4.01
CA ALA A 180 -13.98 -6.21 2.58
C ALA A 180 -14.45 -7.59 2.09
N PRO A 181 -14.90 -7.71 0.82
CA PRO A 181 -15.33 -8.98 0.23
C PRO A 181 -14.17 -9.95 -0.10
N ASN A 182 -12.96 -9.68 0.41
CA ASN A 182 -11.76 -10.46 0.22
C ASN A 182 -11.07 -10.73 1.57
N GLN A 183 -9.92 -11.41 1.53
CA GLN A 183 -9.19 -11.82 2.74
C GLN A 183 -7.86 -11.06 2.89
N TYR A 184 -7.71 -9.92 2.21
CA TYR A 184 -6.44 -9.19 2.16
C TYR A 184 -6.14 -8.36 3.42
N TYR A 185 -7.01 -8.37 4.42
CA TYR A 185 -6.66 -7.95 5.77
C TYR A 185 -5.58 -8.87 6.40
N ASP A 186 -5.48 -10.13 5.95
CA ASP A 186 -4.56 -11.13 6.49
C ASP A 186 -3.21 -11.11 5.75
N ALA A 187 -2.17 -10.71 6.46
CA ALA A 187 -0.80 -10.65 5.93
C ALA A 187 -0.27 -12.02 5.48
N TYR A 188 -0.70 -13.12 6.11
CA TYR A 188 -0.33 -14.47 5.67
C TYR A 188 -0.93 -14.78 4.30
N VAL A 189 -2.21 -14.43 4.10
CA VAL A 189 -2.90 -14.59 2.82
C VAL A 189 -2.19 -13.80 1.73
N VAL A 190 -1.90 -12.52 1.97
CA VAL A 190 -1.17 -11.68 1.01
C VAL A 190 0.20 -12.26 0.71
N ASN A 191 1.01 -12.56 1.72
CA ASN A 191 2.35 -13.10 1.50
C ASN A 191 2.32 -14.43 0.73
N LYS A 192 1.40 -15.34 1.09
CA LYS A 192 1.24 -16.63 0.42
C LYS A 192 0.94 -16.48 -1.07
N TYR A 193 0.05 -15.54 -1.44
CA TYR A 193 -0.40 -15.41 -2.82
C TYR A 193 0.52 -14.56 -3.69
N THR A 194 1.27 -13.61 -3.13
CA THR A 194 2.20 -12.79 -3.91
C THR A 194 3.59 -13.42 -4.03
N ALA A 195 4.05 -14.19 -3.03
CA ALA A 195 5.41 -14.77 -3.01
C ALA A 195 5.86 -15.53 -4.28
N PRO A 196 4.99 -16.23 -5.05
CA PRO A 196 5.41 -16.89 -6.29
C PRO A 196 5.77 -15.96 -7.45
N TYR A 197 5.50 -14.66 -7.34
CA TYR A 197 5.53 -13.72 -8.46
C TYR A 197 6.56 -12.61 -8.24
N SER A 198 7.39 -12.34 -9.24
CA SER A 198 8.46 -11.33 -9.15
C SER A 198 7.95 -9.88 -9.32
N ARG A 199 6.74 -9.71 -9.89
CA ARG A 199 6.13 -8.41 -10.15
C ARG A 199 4.86 -8.16 -9.34
N ILE A 200 4.54 -9.02 -8.37
CA ILE A 200 3.37 -8.88 -7.50
C ILE A 200 3.86 -8.77 -6.06
N LEU A 201 3.53 -7.67 -5.40
CA LEU A 201 3.95 -7.32 -4.04
C LEU A 201 2.73 -6.98 -3.18
N GLY A 202 2.90 -6.82 -1.88
CA GLY A 202 1.88 -6.28 -0.98
C GLY A 202 1.87 -4.74 -0.94
N ASN A 203 0.69 -4.18 -0.66
CA ASN A 203 0.45 -2.79 -0.27
C ASN A 203 -0.32 -2.78 1.07
N PRO A 204 0.37 -2.90 2.21
CA PRO A 204 -0.29 -2.79 3.50
C PRO A 204 -0.90 -1.41 3.67
N ASP A 205 -2.16 -1.38 4.12
CA ASP A 205 -2.83 -0.18 4.61
C ASP A 205 -2.91 -0.27 6.14
N VAL A 206 -2.16 0.57 6.82
CA VAL A 206 -1.99 0.45 8.27
C VAL A 206 -3.22 0.91 9.07
N GLY A 207 -4.07 1.77 8.49
CA GLY A 207 -5.32 2.20 9.13
C GLY A 207 -6.38 1.13 9.02
N HIS A 208 -6.55 0.53 7.83
CA HIS A 208 -7.47 -0.61 7.64
C HIS A 208 -7.15 -1.79 8.58
N LEU A 209 -5.86 -2.07 8.79
CA LEU A 209 -5.42 -3.09 9.74
C LEU A 209 -5.83 -2.75 11.17
N VAL A 210 -5.60 -1.50 11.61
CA VAL A 210 -5.96 -1.06 12.96
C VAL A 210 -7.47 -1.02 13.19
N ARG A 211 -8.26 -0.53 12.21
CA ARG A 211 -9.74 -0.62 12.20
C ARG A 211 -10.21 -2.06 12.40
N SER A 212 -9.43 -3.00 11.91
CA SER A 212 -9.71 -4.44 11.95
C SER A 212 -9.18 -5.15 13.20
N ASN A 213 -8.70 -4.43 14.22
CA ASN A 213 -8.06 -5.03 15.41
C ASN A 213 -6.83 -5.90 15.02
N ILE A 214 -6.11 -5.50 13.97
CA ILE A 214 -4.90 -6.16 13.48
C ILE A 214 -3.70 -5.26 13.75
N ASN A 215 -2.65 -5.83 14.34
CA ASN A 215 -1.42 -5.09 14.61
C ASN A 215 -0.64 -4.81 13.31
N ALA A 216 -0.59 -3.54 12.92
CA ALA A 216 0.09 -3.12 11.69
C ALA A 216 1.59 -3.49 11.68
N VAL A 217 2.31 -3.34 12.80
CA VAL A 217 3.75 -3.65 12.90
C VAL A 217 4.02 -5.13 12.63
N CYS A 218 3.17 -6.01 13.17
CA CYS A 218 3.22 -7.44 12.90
C CYS A 218 3.00 -7.75 11.42
N THR A 219 2.00 -7.12 10.79
CA THR A 219 1.74 -7.27 9.36
C THR A 219 2.93 -6.84 8.51
N ILE A 220 3.51 -5.66 8.78
CA ILE A 220 4.71 -5.19 8.07
C ILE A 220 5.87 -6.19 8.22
N ARG A 221 6.09 -6.73 9.42
CA ARG A 221 7.13 -7.73 9.66
C ARG A 221 6.93 -9.01 8.85
N MET A 222 5.69 -9.49 8.74
CA MET A 222 5.36 -10.68 7.98
C MET A 222 5.53 -10.50 6.46
N LEU A 223 5.35 -9.28 5.97
CA LEU A 223 5.56 -8.92 4.56
C LEU A 223 7.01 -8.57 4.22
N LYS A 224 7.98 -8.91 5.09
CA LYS A 224 9.39 -8.57 4.89
C LYS A 224 9.89 -8.95 3.49
N GLY A 225 10.39 -7.94 2.76
CA GLY A 225 10.92 -8.10 1.40
C GLY A 225 9.85 -8.19 0.30
N ASN A 226 8.56 -8.06 0.65
CA ASN A 226 7.41 -8.24 -0.24
C ASN A 226 6.47 -7.02 -0.20
N ILE A 227 6.98 -5.83 0.13
CA ILE A 227 6.19 -4.57 0.17
C ILE A 227 6.60 -3.70 -1.02
N GLY A 228 5.65 -3.44 -1.93
CA GLY A 228 5.88 -2.61 -3.13
C GLY A 228 5.44 -1.15 -2.97
N SER A 229 4.42 -0.92 -2.15
CA SER A 229 3.87 0.37 -1.76
C SER A 229 3.31 0.26 -0.33
N ILE A 230 2.98 1.36 0.31
CA ILE A 230 2.26 1.38 1.59
C ILE A 230 1.26 2.54 1.61
N HIS A 231 0.02 2.26 2.00
CA HIS A 231 -0.92 3.31 2.38
C HIS A 231 -0.70 3.59 3.87
N ILE A 232 -0.18 4.79 4.15
CA ILE A 232 0.08 5.25 5.50
C ILE A 232 -1.00 6.23 5.94
N LYS A 233 -1.70 5.87 7.00
CA LYS A 233 -2.76 6.66 7.64
C LYS A 233 -2.76 6.35 9.13
N ASP A 234 -3.46 7.15 9.92
CA ASP A 234 -3.61 6.91 11.35
C ASP A 234 -5.09 7.11 11.73
N GLU A 235 -5.53 6.39 12.75
CA GLU A 235 -6.94 6.22 13.07
C GLU A 235 -7.20 6.59 14.53
N ASP A 236 -8.27 7.32 14.80
CA ASP A 236 -8.62 7.82 16.14
C ASP A 236 -9.18 6.74 17.09
N ALA A 237 -9.32 5.49 16.62
CA ALA A 237 -9.77 4.36 17.41
C ALA A 237 -9.18 3.04 16.89
N TYR A 238 -8.97 2.08 17.81
CA TYR A 238 -8.49 0.74 17.52
C TYR A 238 -9.64 -0.28 17.48
N GLY A 239 -9.67 -1.16 16.49
CA GLY A 239 -10.72 -2.19 16.35
C GLY A 239 -12.12 -1.62 16.10
N ASN A 240 -12.21 -0.36 15.65
CA ASN A 240 -13.46 0.30 15.32
C ASN A 240 -13.51 0.56 13.81
N HIS A 241 -14.44 -0.09 13.12
CA HIS A 241 -14.67 0.11 11.69
C HIS A 241 -15.04 1.57 11.35
N TYR A 242 -15.65 2.31 12.28
CA TYR A 242 -16.04 3.71 12.11
C TYR A 242 -15.01 4.71 12.64
N SER A 243 -13.75 4.29 12.87
CA SER A 243 -12.70 5.24 13.25
C SER A 243 -12.50 6.29 12.16
N LYS A 244 -12.05 7.46 12.60
CA LYS A 244 -11.77 8.60 11.75
C LYS A 244 -10.28 8.72 11.51
N ALA A 245 -9.94 9.18 10.30
CA ALA A 245 -8.55 9.51 10.01
C ALA A 245 -8.09 10.67 10.90
N CYS A 246 -6.89 10.56 11.43
CA CYS A 246 -6.24 11.60 12.20
C CYS A 246 -4.80 11.80 11.73
N VAL A 247 -4.16 12.88 12.19
CA VAL A 247 -2.77 13.17 11.83
C VAL A 247 -1.85 12.06 12.34
N LEU A 248 -0.90 11.62 11.50
CA LEU A 248 0.05 10.57 11.85
C LEU A 248 0.71 10.82 13.21
N GLY A 249 0.67 9.81 14.08
CA GLY A 249 1.22 9.85 15.43
C GLY A 249 0.26 10.41 16.48
N GLN A 250 -0.98 10.71 16.12
CA GLN A 250 -2.03 11.12 17.05
C GLN A 250 -3.09 10.02 17.29
N GLY A 251 -3.07 8.95 16.50
CA GLY A 251 -4.03 7.86 16.57
C GLY A 251 -3.50 6.58 17.20
N TYR A 252 -4.13 5.47 16.81
CA TYR A 252 -3.92 4.13 17.34
C TYR A 252 -3.01 3.25 16.48
N VAL A 253 -2.59 3.72 15.30
CA VAL A 253 -1.53 3.04 14.57
C VAL A 253 -0.21 3.34 15.29
N ASP A 254 0.55 2.28 15.63
CA ASP A 254 1.91 2.42 16.17
C ASP A 254 2.88 2.85 15.05
N ILE A 255 2.67 4.07 14.53
CA ILE A 255 3.44 4.66 13.43
C ILE A 255 4.94 4.61 13.70
N PRO A 256 5.45 4.95 14.91
CA PRO A 256 6.89 4.86 15.18
C PRO A 256 7.47 3.46 14.92
N ASN A 257 6.78 2.40 15.36
CA ASN A 257 7.26 1.03 15.14
C ASN A 257 6.98 0.52 13.72
N VAL A 258 5.95 1.00 13.04
CA VAL A 258 5.74 0.75 11.60
C VAL A 258 6.92 1.31 10.81
N LEU A 259 7.30 2.58 11.03
CA LEU A 259 8.42 3.22 10.35
C LEU A 259 9.75 2.50 10.67
N ASN A 260 10.01 2.19 11.94
CA ASN A 260 11.21 1.48 12.35
C ASN A 260 11.30 0.06 11.74
N GLU A 261 10.19 -0.66 11.64
CA GLU A 261 10.17 -1.98 10.99
C GLU A 261 10.43 -1.85 9.49
N LEU A 262 9.83 -0.88 8.79
CA LEU A 262 10.12 -0.60 7.37
C LEU A 262 11.59 -0.24 7.14
N ASP A 263 12.18 0.58 8.02
CA ASP A 263 13.59 0.96 7.95
C ASP A 263 14.52 -0.25 8.16
N LYS A 264 14.21 -1.12 9.13
CA LYS A 264 14.94 -2.38 9.34
C LYS A 264 14.89 -3.32 8.14
N GLN A 265 13.81 -3.26 7.37
CA GLN A 265 13.66 -4.03 6.14
C GLN A 265 14.34 -3.37 4.92
N GLY A 266 14.83 -2.14 5.06
CA GLY A 266 15.42 -1.38 3.96
C GLY A 266 14.37 -0.91 2.94
N TYR A 267 13.12 -0.71 3.37
CA TYR A 267 12.07 -0.23 2.49
C TYR A 267 12.40 1.17 1.94
N ASN A 268 12.40 1.30 0.60
CA ASN A 268 12.74 2.55 -0.10
C ASN A 268 11.63 2.95 -1.11
N GLY A 269 10.41 2.46 -0.91
CA GLY A 269 9.24 2.83 -1.69
C GLY A 269 8.60 4.14 -1.20
N TYR A 270 7.44 4.47 -1.78
CA TYR A 270 6.67 5.63 -1.38
C TYR A 270 5.78 5.33 -0.18
N PHE A 271 5.82 6.22 0.80
CA PHE A 271 4.83 6.31 1.87
C PHE A 271 3.66 7.12 1.32
N VAL A 272 2.59 6.46 0.92
CA VAL A 272 1.42 7.08 0.28
C VAL A 272 0.43 7.48 1.37
N ILE A 273 0.33 8.77 1.66
CA ILE A 273 -0.59 9.30 2.66
C ILE A 273 -2.01 9.23 2.09
N GLU A 274 -2.91 8.53 2.77
CA GLU A 274 -4.33 8.50 2.45
C GLU A 274 -5.12 9.02 3.66
N TYR A 275 -5.61 10.26 3.57
CA TYR A 275 -6.29 10.94 4.66
C TYR A 275 -7.79 11.03 4.37
N GLU A 276 -8.56 10.13 4.98
CA GLU A 276 -9.98 9.90 4.64
C GLU A 276 -10.97 10.55 5.61
N ASP A 277 -10.71 11.80 6.01
CA ASP A 277 -11.61 12.59 6.85
C ASP A 277 -11.44 14.09 6.57
N ASP A 278 -12.33 14.91 7.15
CA ASP A 278 -12.37 16.38 7.04
C ASP A 278 -12.29 16.88 5.58
N TRP A 279 -13.05 16.21 4.70
CA TRP A 279 -13.10 16.48 3.26
C TRP A 279 -13.28 17.97 2.95
N GLY A 280 -12.51 18.48 2.00
CA GLY A 280 -12.47 19.91 1.64
C GLY A 280 -11.69 20.81 2.60
N LYS A 281 -11.34 20.34 3.80
CA LYS A 281 -10.56 21.08 4.82
C LYS A 281 -9.31 20.33 5.30
N ASN A 282 -9.01 19.17 4.72
CA ASN A 282 -7.96 18.26 5.18
C ASN A 282 -6.52 18.62 4.78
N ILE A 283 -6.29 19.66 3.98
CA ILE A 283 -4.93 20.07 3.56
C ILE A 283 -3.97 20.33 4.74
N PRO A 284 -4.36 21.03 5.83
CA PRO A 284 -3.51 21.19 6.99
C PRO A 284 -3.16 19.86 7.67
N HIS A 285 -4.10 18.89 7.71
CA HIS A 285 -3.86 17.57 8.28
C HIS A 285 -2.89 16.76 7.43
N ILE A 286 -3.09 16.75 6.10
CA ILE A 286 -2.17 16.12 5.14
C ILE A 286 -0.76 16.73 5.29
N LYS A 287 -0.65 18.05 5.42
CA LYS A 287 0.63 18.72 5.68
C LYS A 287 1.28 18.27 6.99
N ALA A 288 0.50 18.15 8.06
CA ALA A 288 1.02 17.63 9.33
C ALA A 288 1.52 16.18 9.20
N CYS A 289 0.83 15.32 8.45
CA CYS A 289 1.29 13.96 8.14
C CYS A 289 2.61 13.95 7.34
N VAL A 290 2.72 14.82 6.32
CA VAL A 290 3.96 14.97 5.54
C VAL A 290 5.12 15.44 6.43
N ASP A 291 4.88 16.42 7.29
CA ASP A 291 5.90 16.92 8.21
C ASP A 291 6.30 15.87 9.24
N TYR A 292 5.36 15.05 9.71
CA TYR A 292 5.65 13.91 10.57
C TYR A 292 6.64 12.95 9.89
N LEU A 293 6.38 12.53 8.65
CA LEU A 293 7.25 11.61 7.89
C LEU A 293 8.59 12.23 7.48
N LYS A 294 8.68 13.55 7.32
CA LYS A 294 9.96 14.23 7.07
C LYS A 294 10.86 14.25 8.30
N ASN A 295 10.26 14.21 9.49
CA ASN A 295 10.95 14.32 10.77
C ASN A 295 11.23 12.97 11.45
N ASN A 296 10.63 11.87 10.96
CA ASN A 296 10.71 10.53 11.55
C ASN A 296 11.05 9.47 10.52
#